data_AF-A0A1Y2UXA7-F1
#
_entry.id   AF-A0A1Y2UXA7-F1
#
_cell.length_a   1.000
_cell.length_b   1.000
_cell.length_c   1.000
_cell.angle_alpha   90.00
_cell.angle_beta   90.00
_cell.angle_gamma   90.00
#
_symmetry.space_group_name_H-M   'P 1'
#
loop_
_entity.id
_entity.type
_entity.pdbx_description
1 polymer ?
#
loop_
_entity_poly.entity_id
_entity_poly.type
_entity_poly.pdbx_seq_one_letter_code
_entity_poly.pdbx_strand_id
1 'polypeptide(L)'
;MNEYPTPRHLAEANTDDIVATIKHLGLSAVRAAAIQKYARIWLENPPQAGIRYGVKNYPRAGAGADIHVGEVLSPDDPRASAWEIGHMTQGRYAIDSWRIFCRDVLLGRAEDWRGKGREGEFQPEWMRVLPEDKELRACLRWLWMQEGWAWDPRTGDREVLSEDMRRAVDEGRVAYDDGGELKILDKEATVQDSGAQYIA
;
A
#
# COMPACT_ATOMS: atom_id res chain seq x y z
N MET A 1 2.49 1.64 -21.91
CA MET A 1 2.79 2.58 -20.83
C MET A 1 4.32 2.74 -20.75
N ASN A 2 4.94 3.34 -21.78
CA ASN A 2 6.41 3.39 -21.92
C ASN A 2 6.96 4.83 -22.11
N GLU A 3 6.08 5.84 -22.13
CA GLU A 3 6.45 7.21 -22.53
C GLU A 3 7.26 7.95 -21.45
N TYR A 4 6.98 7.68 -20.17
CA TYR A 4 7.67 8.31 -19.04
C TYR A 4 8.21 7.24 -18.06
N PRO A 5 9.29 6.52 -18.42
CA PRO A 5 9.76 5.37 -17.64
C PRO A 5 10.51 5.74 -16.35
N THR A 6 10.84 7.02 -16.14
CA THR A 6 11.58 7.47 -14.95
C THR A 6 10.96 8.75 -14.39
N PRO A 7 11.22 9.08 -13.10
CA PRO A 7 10.79 10.35 -12.52
C PRO A 7 11.29 11.56 -13.31
N ARG A 8 12.52 11.50 -13.88
CA ARG A 8 13.06 12.59 -14.72
C ARG A 8 12.18 12.88 -15.93
N HIS A 9 11.77 11.84 -16.66
CA HIS A 9 10.88 12.01 -17.81
C HIS A 9 9.57 12.69 -17.41
N LEU A 10 8.97 12.31 -16.28
CA LEU A 10 7.75 12.97 -15.77
C LEU A 10 8.01 14.43 -15.37
N ALA A 11 9.11 14.70 -14.67
CA ALA A 11 9.44 16.02 -14.16
C ALA A 11 9.70 17.05 -15.29
N GLU A 12 10.32 16.59 -16.38
CA GLU A 12 10.72 17.41 -17.54
C GLU A 12 9.66 17.45 -18.66
N ALA A 13 8.66 16.55 -18.62
CA ALA A 13 7.60 16.49 -19.62
C ALA A 13 6.74 17.76 -19.66
N ASN A 14 6.18 18.05 -20.83
CA ASN A 14 5.14 19.07 -20.96
C ASN A 14 3.88 18.62 -20.20
N THR A 15 3.37 19.47 -19.31
CA THR A 15 2.18 19.18 -18.52
C THR A 15 0.96 18.90 -19.41
N ASP A 16 0.82 19.57 -20.55
CA ASP A 16 -0.32 19.38 -21.46
C ASP A 16 -0.34 17.99 -22.09
N ASP A 17 0.82 17.40 -22.38
CA ASP A 17 0.94 16.05 -22.94
C ASP A 17 0.51 14.98 -21.91
N ILE A 18 0.91 15.17 -20.64
CA ILE A 18 0.46 14.33 -19.53
C ILE A 18 -1.06 14.45 -19.37
N VAL A 19 -1.59 15.68 -19.37
CA VAL A 19 -3.02 15.95 -19.23
C VAL A 19 -3.83 15.31 -20.35
N ALA A 20 -3.36 15.41 -21.59
CA ALA A 20 -4.01 14.79 -22.75
C ALA A 20 -4.08 13.27 -22.59
N THR A 21 -2.98 12.64 -22.14
CA THR A 21 -2.89 11.20 -21.90
C THR A 21 -3.88 10.70 -20.85
N ILE A 22 -4.03 11.43 -19.75
CA ILE A 22 -4.86 11.01 -18.60
C ILE A 22 -6.24 11.67 -18.54
N LYS A 23 -6.65 12.42 -19.59
CA LYS A 23 -7.89 13.21 -19.60
C LYS A 23 -9.13 12.40 -19.23
N HIS A 24 -9.21 11.16 -19.69
CA HIS A 24 -10.32 10.24 -19.47
C HIS A 24 -10.47 9.77 -18.02
N LEU A 25 -9.43 9.93 -17.17
CA LEU A 25 -9.46 9.54 -15.75
C LEU A 25 -10.09 10.61 -14.84
N GLY A 26 -10.37 11.81 -15.38
CA GLY A 26 -10.84 12.96 -14.62
C GLY A 26 -9.75 13.62 -13.77
N LEU A 27 -10.00 14.89 -13.38
CA LEU A 27 -9.05 15.71 -12.60
C LEU A 27 -7.64 15.79 -13.20
N SER A 28 -7.51 15.67 -14.53
CA SER A 28 -6.24 15.47 -15.22
C SER A 28 -5.23 16.57 -14.94
N ALA A 29 -5.64 17.84 -14.93
CA ALA A 29 -4.74 18.96 -14.61
C ALA A 29 -4.16 18.85 -13.18
N VAL A 30 -5.00 18.53 -12.19
CA VAL A 30 -4.57 18.35 -10.79
C VAL A 30 -3.66 17.14 -10.65
N ARG A 31 -4.01 16.02 -11.30
CA ARG A 31 -3.20 14.79 -11.30
C ARG A 31 -1.84 15.01 -11.96
N ALA A 32 -1.79 15.67 -13.12
CA ALA A 32 -0.54 15.98 -13.81
C ALA A 32 0.38 16.84 -12.93
N ALA A 33 -0.16 17.89 -12.30
CA ALA A 33 0.60 18.71 -11.36
C ALA A 33 1.13 17.89 -10.16
N ALA A 34 0.32 16.99 -9.59
CA ALA A 34 0.75 16.12 -8.50
C ALA A 34 1.83 15.12 -8.92
N ILE A 35 1.69 14.48 -10.09
CA ILE A 35 2.66 13.55 -10.66
C ILE A 35 4.01 14.25 -10.84
N GLN A 36 4.01 15.43 -11.48
CA GLN A 36 5.24 16.20 -11.70
C GLN A 36 5.85 16.69 -10.39
N LYS A 37 5.02 17.11 -9.42
CA LYS A 37 5.49 17.48 -8.08
C LYS A 37 6.22 16.32 -7.41
N TYR A 38 5.62 15.12 -7.36
CA TYR A 38 6.27 13.96 -6.76
C TYR A 38 7.53 13.54 -7.50
N ALA A 39 7.53 13.60 -8.83
CA ALA A 39 8.69 13.32 -9.64
C ALA A 39 9.87 14.25 -9.32
N ARG A 40 9.63 15.57 -9.21
CA ARG A 40 10.67 16.54 -8.82
C ARG A 40 11.18 16.30 -7.40
N ILE A 41 10.28 16.12 -6.43
CA ILE A 41 10.69 15.84 -5.04
C ILE A 41 11.52 14.56 -4.98
N TRP A 42 11.15 13.51 -5.72
CA TRP A 42 11.92 12.28 -5.76
C TRP A 42 13.34 12.47 -6.34
N LEU A 43 13.50 13.36 -7.32
CA LEU A 43 14.83 13.67 -7.90
C LEU A 43 15.68 14.52 -6.96
N GLU A 44 15.07 15.50 -6.28
CA GLU A 44 15.75 16.46 -5.41
C GLU A 44 16.08 15.87 -4.03
N ASN A 45 15.13 15.13 -3.45
CA ASN A 45 15.20 14.59 -2.10
C ASN A 45 14.45 13.24 -2.05
N PRO A 46 15.03 12.15 -2.61
CA PRO A 46 14.42 10.84 -2.56
C PRO A 46 14.31 10.34 -1.11
N PRO A 47 13.35 9.45 -0.81
CA PRO A 47 13.28 8.78 0.49
C PRO A 47 14.57 8.01 0.79
N GLN A 48 15.03 8.11 2.04
CA GLN A 48 16.30 7.54 2.47
C GLN A 48 16.11 6.75 3.76
N ALA A 49 16.83 5.64 3.88
CA ALA A 49 16.91 4.91 5.14
C ALA A 49 17.49 5.84 6.22
N GLY A 50 16.89 5.82 7.40
CA GLY A 50 17.35 6.63 8.53
C GLY A 50 16.75 8.04 8.63
N ILE A 51 16.00 8.49 7.61
CA ILE A 51 15.39 9.84 7.59
C ILE A 51 13.88 9.71 7.50
N ARG A 52 13.16 10.27 8.48
CA ARG A 52 11.69 10.31 8.49
C ARG A 52 11.21 11.75 8.56
N TYR A 53 10.05 12.01 7.97
CA TYR A 53 9.40 13.32 8.00
C TYR A 53 8.05 13.22 8.68
N GLY A 54 7.71 14.23 9.48
CA GLY A 54 6.42 14.32 10.17
C GLY A 54 5.21 14.16 9.24
N VAL A 55 4.27 13.30 9.65
CA VAL A 55 2.98 13.08 8.99
C VAL A 55 1.86 13.32 9.98
N LYS A 56 1.08 14.37 9.75
CA LYS A 56 -0.02 14.73 10.65
C LYS A 56 -1.22 13.81 10.46
N ASN A 57 -1.96 13.61 11.55
CA ASN A 57 -3.19 12.82 11.57
C ASN A 57 -2.99 11.40 11.01
N TYR A 58 -1.83 10.77 11.25
CA TYR A 58 -1.53 9.40 10.87
C TYR A 58 -0.79 8.66 12.01
N PRO A 59 -1.14 7.40 12.33
CA PRO A 59 -2.15 6.56 11.68
C PRO A 59 -3.58 6.86 12.16
N ARG A 60 -3.78 7.75 13.13
CA ARG A 60 -5.11 8.15 13.64
C ARG A 60 -5.25 9.67 13.61
N ALA A 61 -6.48 10.18 13.59
CA ALA A 61 -6.74 11.60 13.70
C ALA A 61 -6.12 12.14 15.01
N GLY A 62 -5.49 13.32 14.95
CA GLY A 62 -4.78 13.93 16.08
C GLY A 62 -3.36 13.38 16.35
N ALA A 63 -2.94 12.31 15.68
CA ALA A 63 -1.56 11.82 15.81
C ALA A 63 -0.56 12.79 15.15
N GLY A 64 0.63 12.93 15.73
CA GLY A 64 1.65 13.88 15.27
C GLY A 64 1.29 15.35 15.51
N ALA A 65 0.48 15.64 16.53
CA ALA A 65 0.13 17.02 16.91
C ALA A 65 1.35 17.84 17.34
N ASP A 66 2.35 17.16 17.88
CA ASP A 66 3.65 17.66 18.34
C ASP A 66 4.74 17.61 17.26
N ILE A 67 4.37 17.33 16.00
CA ILE A 67 5.31 17.25 14.88
C ILE A 67 4.96 18.32 13.84
N HIS A 68 5.97 19.05 13.38
CA HIS A 68 5.81 19.99 12.28
C HIS A 68 5.88 19.28 10.92
N VAL A 69 5.08 19.75 9.96
CA VAL A 69 5.17 19.20 8.59
C VAL A 69 6.55 19.53 8.03
N GLY A 70 7.27 18.51 7.57
CA GLY A 70 8.64 18.65 7.08
C GLY A 70 9.71 18.61 8.17
N GLU A 71 9.34 18.44 9.45
CA GLU A 71 10.29 18.16 10.52
C GLU A 71 10.99 16.83 10.25
N VAL A 72 12.32 16.84 10.29
CA VAL A 72 13.16 15.65 10.09
C VAL A 72 13.37 14.96 11.42
N LEU A 73 12.95 13.70 11.50
CA LEU A 73 13.05 12.86 12.70
C LEU A 73 14.06 11.74 12.46
N SER A 74 14.91 11.50 13.48
CA SER A 74 15.82 10.36 13.49
C SER A 74 15.05 9.04 13.67
N PRO A 75 15.66 7.88 13.38
CA PRO A 75 15.01 6.58 13.59
C PRO A 75 14.70 6.28 15.06
N ASP A 76 15.54 6.81 15.95
CA ASP A 76 15.41 6.64 17.41
C ASP A 76 14.38 7.61 18.02
N ASP A 77 13.86 8.56 17.24
CA ASP A 77 12.79 9.45 17.70
C ASP A 77 11.54 8.62 18.04
N PRO A 78 11.04 8.68 19.28
CA PRO A 78 9.92 7.88 19.74
C PRO A 78 8.58 8.28 19.11
N ARG A 79 8.51 9.44 18.44
CA ARG A 79 7.27 9.92 17.80
C ARG A 79 6.95 9.06 16.58
N ALA A 80 5.83 8.34 16.65
CA ALA A 80 5.44 7.34 15.67
C ALA A 80 4.88 7.92 14.35
N SER A 81 4.53 9.22 14.32
CA SER A 81 3.85 9.87 13.20
C SER A 81 4.84 10.48 12.19
N ALA A 82 5.83 9.69 11.75
CA ALA A 82 6.78 10.12 10.72
C ALA A 82 7.25 8.96 9.83
N TRP A 83 7.43 9.25 8.55
CA TRP A 83 7.74 8.25 7.52
C TRP A 83 8.69 8.81 6.47
N GLU A 84 9.39 7.93 5.75
CA GLU A 84 10.47 8.28 4.82
C GLU A 84 9.98 9.10 3.61
N ILE A 85 8.68 9.06 3.31
CA ILE A 85 8.00 9.84 2.26
C ILE A 85 7.13 11.00 2.79
N GLY A 86 7.20 11.31 4.09
CA GLY A 86 6.32 12.31 4.72
C GLY A 86 6.46 13.72 4.13
N HIS A 87 7.64 14.08 3.63
CA HIS A 87 7.88 15.34 2.90
C HIS A 87 7.24 15.36 1.52
N MET A 88 7.00 14.19 0.91
CA MET A 88 6.34 14.07 -0.37
C MET A 88 4.82 14.17 -0.20
N THR A 89 4.27 13.41 0.74
CA THR A 89 2.83 13.23 0.90
C THR A 89 2.42 13.12 2.37
N GLN A 90 1.20 13.58 2.66
CA GLN A 90 0.52 13.42 3.95
C GLN A 90 -0.69 12.48 3.83
N GLY A 91 -0.94 11.93 2.65
CA GLY A 91 -2.12 11.11 2.36
C GLY A 91 -1.98 9.69 2.91
N ARG A 92 -2.95 9.27 3.74
CA ARG A 92 -2.98 7.96 4.42
C ARG A 92 -2.73 6.79 3.47
N TYR A 93 -3.45 6.74 2.35
CA TYR A 93 -3.29 5.72 1.31
C TYR A 93 -1.83 5.58 0.82
N ALA A 94 -1.15 6.70 0.54
CA ALA A 94 0.21 6.66 0.03
C ALA A 94 1.20 6.23 1.13
N ILE A 95 0.98 6.65 2.38
CA ILE A 95 1.79 6.21 3.53
C ILE A 95 1.60 4.70 3.78
N ASP A 96 0.38 4.20 3.77
CA ASP A 96 0.11 2.75 3.92
C ASP A 96 0.72 1.95 2.77
N SER A 97 0.56 2.41 1.52
CA SER A 97 1.17 1.76 0.35
C SER A 97 2.70 1.70 0.48
N TRP A 98 3.33 2.78 0.93
CA TRP A 98 4.77 2.82 1.16
C TRP A 98 5.22 1.83 2.24
N ARG A 99 4.50 1.79 3.36
CA ARG A 99 4.76 0.85 4.46
C ARG A 99 4.65 -0.59 3.98
N ILE A 100 3.61 -0.91 3.21
CA ILE A 100 3.37 -2.27 2.71
C ILE A 100 4.42 -2.69 1.69
N PHE A 101 4.72 -1.87 0.68
CA PHE A 101 5.42 -2.32 -0.52
C PHE A 101 6.88 -1.86 -0.65
N CYS A 102 7.31 -0.84 0.10
CA CYS A 102 8.61 -0.21 -0.12
C CYS A 102 9.52 -0.21 1.10
N ARG A 103 8.93 -0.06 2.30
CA ARG A 103 9.68 0.32 3.50
C ARG A 103 10.75 -0.70 3.89
N ASP A 104 10.44 -1.99 3.93
CA ASP A 104 11.42 -2.98 4.38
C ASP A 104 12.61 -3.13 3.43
N VAL A 105 12.37 -2.99 2.12
CA VAL A 105 13.45 -2.98 1.12
C VAL A 105 14.29 -1.72 1.26
N LEU A 106 13.68 -0.54 1.41
CA LEU A 106 14.42 0.71 1.62
C LEU A 106 15.33 0.62 2.85
N LEU A 107 14.82 0.05 3.94
CA LEU A 107 15.55 -0.08 5.21
C LEU A 107 16.57 -1.21 5.21
N GLY A 108 16.74 -1.95 4.10
CA GLY A 108 17.63 -3.12 4.02
C GLY A 108 17.22 -4.24 4.99
N ARG A 109 15.93 -4.29 5.35
CA ARG A 109 15.39 -5.28 6.29
C ARG A 109 15.00 -6.57 5.61
N ALA A 110 14.71 -6.58 4.31
CA ALA A 110 14.39 -7.79 3.57
C ALA A 110 14.73 -7.60 2.08
N GLU A 111 14.86 -8.72 1.34
CA GLU A 111 15.07 -8.69 -0.11
C GLU A 111 13.83 -8.19 -0.86
N ASP A 112 12.64 -8.44 -0.29
CA ASP A 112 11.38 -7.94 -0.80
C ASP A 112 10.47 -7.44 0.33
N TRP A 113 9.34 -6.88 -0.06
CA TRP A 113 8.36 -6.34 0.87
C TRP A 113 7.59 -7.42 1.64
N ARG A 114 7.63 -8.69 1.21
CA ARG A 114 7.01 -9.83 1.91
C ARG A 114 7.92 -10.43 2.98
N GLY A 115 9.18 -9.98 3.09
CA GLY A 115 10.13 -10.46 4.08
C GLY A 115 11.11 -11.53 3.59
N LYS A 116 11.22 -11.72 2.28
CA LYS A 116 12.16 -12.69 1.71
C LYS A 116 13.59 -12.45 2.21
N GLY A 117 14.31 -13.54 2.48
CA GLY A 117 15.68 -13.50 3.01
C GLY A 117 15.76 -13.25 4.51
N ARG A 118 14.61 -13.28 5.23
CA ARG A 118 14.56 -13.19 6.69
C ARG A 118 14.03 -14.47 7.30
N GLU A 119 14.61 -14.84 8.44
CA GLU A 119 14.24 -16.01 9.23
C GLU A 119 13.89 -15.62 10.66
N GLY A 120 13.28 -16.54 11.40
CA GLY A 120 12.95 -16.37 12.81
C GLY A 120 11.82 -15.37 13.06
N GLU A 121 11.95 -14.55 14.11
CA GLU A 121 10.91 -13.63 14.59
C GLU A 121 10.72 -12.35 13.75
N PHE A 122 11.33 -12.27 12.56
CA PHE A 122 11.15 -11.11 11.70
C PHE A 122 9.71 -11.04 11.19
N GLN A 123 9.05 -9.92 11.47
CA GLN A 123 7.73 -9.63 10.95
C GLN A 123 7.81 -8.48 9.93
N PRO A 124 7.48 -8.72 8.65
CA PRO A 124 7.42 -7.69 7.62
C PRO A 124 6.47 -6.55 8.00
N GLU A 125 6.75 -5.34 7.51
CA GLU A 125 5.99 -4.13 7.81
C GLU A 125 4.51 -4.27 7.42
N TRP A 126 4.20 -4.93 6.29
CA TRP A 126 2.81 -5.09 5.82
C TRP A 126 1.90 -5.75 6.87
N MET A 127 2.44 -6.65 7.71
CA MET A 127 1.68 -7.32 8.77
C MET A 127 1.32 -6.39 9.95
N ARG A 128 1.83 -5.15 9.96
CA ARG A 128 1.59 -4.12 10.99
C ARG A 128 0.72 -2.97 10.47
N VAL A 129 0.25 -3.04 9.23
CA VAL A 129 -0.53 -1.98 8.58
C VAL A 129 -2.03 -2.29 8.71
N LEU A 130 -2.81 -1.28 9.10
CA LEU A 130 -4.27 -1.32 9.16
C LEU A 130 -4.82 -0.22 8.25
N PRO A 131 -4.89 -0.47 6.92
CA PRO A 131 -5.29 0.54 5.96
C PRO A 131 -6.79 0.80 6.02
N GLU A 132 -7.21 2.02 5.68
CA GLU A 132 -8.63 2.37 5.47
C GLU A 132 -9.09 2.12 4.03
N ASP A 133 -8.16 2.11 3.08
CA ASP A 133 -8.43 1.92 1.66
C ASP A 133 -8.94 0.51 1.35
N LYS A 134 -9.97 0.42 0.49
CA LYS A 134 -10.66 -0.83 0.18
C LYS A 134 -9.76 -1.83 -0.56
N GLU A 135 -8.92 -1.36 -1.48
CA GLU A 135 -8.06 -2.22 -2.30
C GLU A 135 -6.87 -2.70 -1.48
N LEU A 136 -6.28 -1.83 -0.64
CA LEU A 136 -5.25 -2.25 0.30
C LEU A 136 -5.77 -3.28 1.31
N ARG A 137 -7.01 -3.13 1.80
CA ARG A 137 -7.64 -4.13 2.68
C ARG A 137 -7.83 -5.46 1.97
N ALA A 138 -8.33 -5.46 0.74
CA ALA A 138 -8.50 -6.67 -0.06
C ALA A 138 -7.13 -7.36 -0.30
N CYS A 139 -6.10 -6.59 -0.64
CA CYS A 139 -4.74 -7.07 -0.81
C CYS A 139 -4.20 -7.72 0.48
N LEU A 140 -4.27 -7.03 1.63
CA LEU A 140 -3.76 -7.58 2.89
C LEU A 140 -4.55 -8.79 3.38
N ARG A 141 -5.87 -8.82 3.15
CA ARG A 141 -6.71 -10.01 3.42
C ARG A 141 -6.21 -11.23 2.65
N TRP A 142 -5.95 -11.06 1.35
CA TRP A 142 -5.37 -12.13 0.53
C TRP A 142 -4.03 -12.61 1.08
N LEU A 143 -3.13 -11.70 1.45
CA LEU A 143 -1.84 -12.07 2.01
C LEU A 143 -1.96 -12.81 3.35
N TRP A 144 -2.82 -12.34 4.26
CA TRP A 144 -3.05 -13.03 5.54
C TRP A 144 -3.63 -14.44 5.34
N MET A 145 -4.47 -14.64 4.33
CA MET A 145 -4.98 -15.98 3.99
C MET A 145 -3.87 -16.91 3.53
N GLN A 146 -2.91 -16.42 2.74
CA GLN A 146 -1.72 -17.20 2.36
C GLN A 146 -0.87 -17.59 3.58
N GLU A 147 -0.87 -16.75 4.63
CA GLU A 147 -0.24 -17.07 5.92
C GLU A 147 -1.10 -17.96 6.83
N GLY A 148 -2.30 -18.38 6.37
CA GLY A 148 -3.20 -19.27 7.09
C GLY A 148 -4.18 -18.60 8.05
N TRP A 149 -4.41 -17.28 7.91
CA TRP A 149 -5.25 -16.49 8.81
C TRP A 149 -6.45 -15.84 8.10
N ALA A 150 -7.62 -15.90 8.74
CA ALA A 150 -8.70 -14.95 8.48
C ALA A 150 -8.40 -13.67 9.28
N TRP A 151 -8.27 -12.54 8.58
CA TRP A 151 -7.87 -11.26 9.18
C TRP A 151 -8.96 -10.20 9.09
N ASP A 152 -9.25 -9.53 10.20
CA ASP A 152 -10.14 -8.36 10.24
C ASP A 152 -9.35 -7.07 9.95
N PRO A 153 -9.59 -6.38 8.82
CA PRO A 153 -8.89 -5.14 8.47
C PRO A 153 -9.22 -3.93 9.36
N ARG A 154 -10.27 -4.00 10.19
CA ARG A 154 -10.68 -2.91 11.09
C ARG A 154 -9.98 -3.02 12.44
N THR A 155 -9.86 -4.23 12.99
CA THR A 155 -9.29 -4.47 14.32
C THR A 155 -7.85 -4.97 14.27
N GLY A 156 -7.48 -5.68 13.20
CA GLY A 156 -6.23 -6.39 13.09
C GLY A 156 -6.26 -7.81 13.67
N ASP A 157 -7.41 -8.25 14.17
CA ASP A 157 -7.58 -9.59 14.74
C ASP A 157 -7.41 -10.67 13.67
N ARG A 158 -6.92 -11.83 14.12
CA ARG A 158 -6.59 -12.96 13.26
C ARG A 158 -7.11 -14.25 13.87
N GLU A 159 -7.84 -15.00 13.05
CA GLU A 159 -8.31 -16.33 13.39
C GLU A 159 -7.68 -17.35 12.44
N VAL A 160 -7.41 -18.55 12.94
CA VAL A 160 -6.84 -19.62 12.11
C VAL A 160 -7.88 -20.04 11.07
N LEU A 161 -7.50 -20.11 9.80
CA LEU A 161 -8.38 -20.64 8.75
C LEU A 161 -8.74 -22.10 9.03
N SER A 162 -10.00 -22.47 8.78
CA SER A 162 -10.39 -23.88 8.75
C SER A 162 -9.65 -24.62 7.63
N GLU A 163 -9.50 -25.93 7.78
CA GLU A 163 -8.77 -26.76 6.80
C GLU A 163 -9.40 -26.68 5.40
N ASP A 164 -10.73 -26.65 5.31
CA ASP A 164 -11.45 -26.52 4.05
C ASP A 164 -11.21 -25.15 3.40
N MET A 165 -11.13 -24.08 4.18
CA MET A 165 -10.85 -22.74 3.69
C MET A 165 -9.39 -22.61 3.24
N ARG A 166 -8.44 -23.15 4.01
CA ARG A 166 -7.03 -23.21 3.64
C ARG A 166 -6.85 -23.92 2.28
N ARG A 167 -7.47 -25.08 2.11
CA ARG A 167 -7.47 -25.81 0.84
C ARG A 167 -8.10 -25.00 -0.30
N ALA A 168 -9.17 -24.25 -0.04
CA ALA A 168 -9.77 -23.38 -1.04
C ALA A 168 -8.88 -22.20 -1.44
N VAL A 169 -8.12 -21.62 -0.50
CA VAL A 169 -7.12 -20.57 -0.78
C VAL A 169 -6.02 -21.12 -1.69
N ASP A 170 -5.47 -22.30 -1.37
CA ASP A 170 -4.43 -22.95 -2.16
C ASP A 170 -4.89 -23.29 -3.59
N GLU A 171 -6.19 -23.62 -3.74
CA GLU A 171 -6.82 -23.87 -5.04
C GLU A 171 -7.31 -22.59 -5.75
N GLY A 172 -7.16 -21.41 -5.15
CA GLY A 172 -7.63 -20.14 -5.73
C GLY A 172 -9.15 -20.01 -5.83
N ARG A 173 -9.90 -20.74 -4.99
CA ARG A 173 -11.37 -20.82 -5.00
C ARG A 173 -12.00 -20.01 -3.89
N VAL A 174 -11.51 -18.80 -3.64
CA VAL A 174 -12.07 -17.93 -2.59
C VAL A 174 -12.42 -16.55 -3.14
N ALA A 175 -13.48 -15.96 -2.61
CA ALA A 175 -13.87 -14.58 -2.88
C ALA A 175 -14.47 -13.93 -1.63
N TYR A 176 -14.46 -12.60 -1.59
CA TYR A 176 -15.27 -11.85 -0.63
C TYR A 176 -16.60 -11.49 -1.27
N ASP A 177 -17.69 -11.65 -0.52
CA ASP A 177 -18.99 -11.14 -0.94
C ASP A 177 -19.17 -9.65 -0.64
N ASP A 178 -20.33 -9.09 -1.00
CA ASP A 178 -20.69 -7.69 -0.74
C ASP A 178 -20.75 -7.35 0.76
N GLY A 179 -20.95 -8.35 1.63
CA GLY A 179 -20.87 -8.22 3.08
C GLY A 179 -19.43 -8.19 3.60
N GLY A 180 -18.45 -8.52 2.76
CA GLY A 180 -17.06 -8.65 3.12
C GLY A 180 -16.73 -9.94 3.86
N GLU A 181 -17.60 -10.95 3.77
CA GLU A 181 -17.37 -12.31 4.28
C GLU A 181 -16.61 -13.15 3.25
N LEU A 182 -15.70 -13.98 3.75
CA LEU A 182 -14.91 -14.88 2.91
C LEU A 182 -15.73 -16.12 2.55
N LYS A 183 -15.88 -16.39 1.25
CA LYS A 183 -16.63 -17.54 0.73
C LYS A 183 -15.76 -18.41 -0.16
N ILE A 184 -16.02 -19.72 -0.09
CA ILE A 184 -15.48 -20.69 -1.03
C ILE A 184 -16.35 -20.68 -2.28
N LEU A 185 -15.73 -20.61 -3.45
CA LEU A 185 -16.38 -20.69 -4.75
C LEU A 185 -16.59 -22.16 -5.15
N ASP A 186 -17.80 -22.50 -5.57
CA ASP A 186 -18.14 -23.82 -6.12
C ASP A 186 -17.53 -24.01 -7.51
N LYS A 187 -17.03 -25.22 -7.79
CA LYS A 187 -16.31 -25.54 -9.05
C LYS A 187 -17.18 -25.42 -10.31
N GLU A 188 -18.52 -25.42 -10.20
CA GLU A 188 -19.45 -25.44 -11.34
C GLU A 188 -19.99 -24.06 -11.76
N ALA A 189 -19.67 -22.97 -11.05
CA ALA A 189 -20.11 -21.61 -11.39
C ALA A 189 -19.21 -20.89 -12.43
N THR A 190 -18.40 -21.63 -13.19
CA THR A 190 -17.48 -21.07 -14.20
C THR A 190 -18.13 -20.82 -15.57
N VAL A 191 -19.43 -21.07 -15.73
CA VAL A 191 -20.17 -20.76 -16.95
C VAL A 191 -21.46 -20.05 -16.55
N GLN A 192 -21.55 -18.75 -16.81
CA GLN A 192 -22.67 -17.82 -16.52
C GLN A 192 -22.64 -17.11 -15.16
N ASP A 193 -21.61 -16.30 -14.88
CA ASP A 193 -21.91 -14.94 -14.42
C ASP A 193 -20.77 -13.97 -14.76
N SER A 194 -21.01 -13.17 -15.79
CA SER A 194 -20.16 -12.04 -16.16
C SER A 194 -20.40 -10.90 -15.17
N GLY A 195 -19.80 -11.00 -13.98
CA GLY A 195 -19.95 -9.98 -12.93
C GLY A 195 -18.99 -10.08 -11.74
N ALA A 196 -18.35 -11.22 -11.52
CA ALA A 196 -17.35 -11.35 -10.46
C ALA A 196 -15.99 -10.77 -10.91
N GLN A 197 -15.47 -9.77 -10.19
CA GLN A 197 -14.07 -9.35 -10.34
C GLN A 197 -13.15 -10.45 -9.81
N TYR A 198 -12.61 -11.24 -10.73
CA TYR A 198 -11.51 -12.15 -10.48
C TYR A 198 -10.28 -11.36 -10.03
N ILE A 199 -9.69 -11.72 -8.88
CA ILE A 199 -8.38 -11.22 -8.47
C ILE A 199 -7.35 -12.05 -9.23
N ALA A 200 -6.58 -11.38 -10.10
CA ALA A 200 -5.43 -11.95 -10.81
C ALA A 200 -4.18 -11.94 -9.93
#